data_AF-A0A931RAC7-F1
#
_entry.id   AF-A0A931RAC7-F1
#
_cell.length_a   1.000
_cell.length_b   1.000
_cell.length_c   1.000
_cell.angle_alpha   90.00
_cell.angle_beta   90.00
_cell.angle_gamma   90.00
#
_symmetry.space_group_name_H-M   'P 1'
#
loop_
_entity.id
_entity.type
_entity.pdbx_description
1 polymer ?
#
loop_
_entity_poly.entity_id
_entity_poly.type
_entity_poly.pdbx_seq_one_letter_code
_entity_poly.pdbx_strand_id
1 'polypeptide(L)'
;MAMGRMTLTDFTRYLVFLLQKDNAAVPCKDQRLWHTLMYQLKEEAANTSAPACVQELWFDSDDSYHKSPDVARVLLALSTTGVIEGTRQRYEECRLSAVAAAALQRYFYALDAPTREYLEAAAVRTRKRIEAASTT
;
A
#
# COMPACT_ATOMS: atom_id res chain seq x y z
N MET A 1 -7.28 22.69 11.38
CA MET A 1 -8.07 21.65 10.69
C MET A 1 -7.60 20.32 11.23
N ALA A 2 -8.52 19.47 11.71
CA ALA A 2 -8.14 18.19 12.29
C ALA A 2 -7.41 17.35 11.23
N MET A 3 -6.14 17.01 11.49
CA MET A 3 -5.38 16.03 10.71
C MET A 3 -6.19 14.74 10.75
N GLY A 4 -6.84 14.40 9.63
CA GLY A 4 -7.48 13.10 9.49
C GLY A 4 -6.41 12.03 9.63
N ARG A 5 -6.42 11.32 10.76
CA ARG A 5 -5.44 10.26 11.07
C ARG A 5 -5.49 9.26 9.92
N MET A 6 -4.43 9.22 9.10
CA MET A 6 -4.35 8.34 7.94
C MET A 6 -4.58 6.90 8.38
N THR A 7 -5.54 6.21 7.78
CA THR A 7 -5.77 4.79 8.06
C THR A 7 -4.84 3.91 7.24
N LEU A 8 -4.67 2.65 7.62
CA LEU A 8 -3.91 1.68 6.82
C LEU A 8 -4.55 1.46 5.44
N THR A 9 -5.88 1.58 5.35
CA THR A 9 -6.61 1.51 4.08
C THR A 9 -6.26 2.70 3.19
N ASP A 10 -6.23 3.91 3.73
CA ASP A 10 -5.85 5.12 2.97
C ASP A 10 -4.39 5.02 2.52
N PHE A 11 -3.50 4.62 3.41
CA PHE A 11 -2.08 4.40 3.10
C PHE A 11 -1.90 3.42 1.94
N THR A 12 -2.59 2.28 1.99
CA THR A 12 -2.53 1.25 0.94
C THR A 12 -3.10 1.77 -0.39
N ARG A 13 -4.19 2.56 -0.35
CA ARG A 13 -4.76 3.19 -1.55
C ARG A 13 -3.81 4.20 -2.18
N TYR A 14 -3.12 5.02 -1.38
CA TYR A 14 -2.12 5.95 -1.88
C TYR A 14 -0.90 5.22 -2.48
N LEU A 15 -0.47 4.11 -1.88
CA LEU A 15 0.57 3.27 -2.47
C LEU A 15 0.17 2.74 -3.84
N VAL A 16 -1.03 2.14 -3.97
CA VAL A 16 -1.54 1.66 -5.26
C VAL A 16 -1.65 2.80 -6.27
N PHE A 17 -2.14 3.98 -5.85
CA PHE A 17 -2.22 5.17 -6.69
C PHE A 17 -0.85 5.59 -7.25
N LEU A 18 0.16 5.71 -6.40
CA LEU A 18 1.51 6.11 -6.81
C LEU A 18 2.16 5.07 -7.73
N LEU A 19 1.99 3.79 -7.43
CA LEU A 19 2.50 2.70 -8.26
C LEU A 19 1.83 2.66 -9.63
N GLN A 20 0.51 2.85 -9.69
CA GLN A 20 -0.25 2.93 -10.94
C GLN A 20 0.14 4.15 -11.78
N LYS A 21 0.41 5.30 -11.16
CA LYS A 21 0.90 6.49 -11.85
C LYS A 21 2.23 6.24 -12.55
N ASP A 22 3.07 5.40 -11.96
CA ASP A 22 4.36 4.96 -12.50
C ASP A 22 4.24 3.72 -13.41
N ASN A 23 3.01 3.29 -13.75
CA ASN A 23 2.72 2.13 -14.59
C ASN A 23 3.26 0.80 -14.01
N ALA A 24 3.45 0.72 -12.69
CA ALA A 24 3.87 -0.49 -11.99
C ALA A 24 2.66 -1.40 -11.70
N ALA A 25 2.74 -2.64 -12.14
CA ALA A 25 1.75 -3.67 -11.83
C ALA A 25 1.92 -4.13 -10.37
N VAL A 26 0.89 -3.94 -9.54
CA VAL A 26 0.95 -4.37 -8.14
C VAL A 26 0.22 -5.69 -7.99
N PRO A 27 0.88 -6.82 -7.66
CA PRO A 27 0.19 -8.09 -7.65
C PRO A 27 -0.78 -8.16 -6.47
N CYS A 28 -2.07 -8.32 -6.77
CA CYS A 28 -3.13 -8.30 -5.75
C CYS A 28 -3.31 -9.65 -5.05
N LYS A 29 -3.01 -10.74 -5.77
CA LYS A 29 -3.10 -12.11 -5.27
C LYS A 29 -1.94 -12.48 -4.35
N ASP A 30 -0.78 -11.85 -4.52
CA ASP A 30 0.40 -12.14 -3.71
C ASP A 30 0.34 -11.40 -2.37
N GLN A 31 -0.44 -11.95 -1.44
CA GLN A 31 -0.53 -11.43 -0.07
C GLN A 31 0.84 -11.41 0.61
N ARG A 32 1.73 -12.37 0.29
CA ARG A 32 3.07 -12.44 0.88
C ARG A 32 3.89 -11.21 0.53
N LEU A 33 3.80 -10.73 -0.71
CA LEU A 33 4.45 -9.50 -1.12
C LEU A 33 3.97 -8.31 -0.27
N TRP A 34 2.66 -8.15 -0.10
CA TRP A 34 2.07 -7.07 0.68
C TRP A 34 2.47 -7.09 2.15
N HIS A 35 2.42 -8.27 2.78
CA HIS A 35 2.85 -8.44 4.16
C HIS A 35 4.33 -8.10 4.34
N THR A 36 5.18 -8.61 3.44
CA THR A 36 6.61 -8.34 3.45
C THR A 36 6.91 -6.84 3.28
N LEU A 37 6.19 -6.19 2.38
CA LEU A 37 6.30 -4.75 2.13
C LEU A 37 5.93 -3.93 3.35
N MET A 38 4.76 -4.19 3.92
CA MET A 38 4.27 -3.45 5.08
C MET A 38 5.17 -3.67 6.31
N TYR A 39 5.73 -4.88 6.46
CA TYR A 39 6.69 -5.18 7.52
C TYR A 39 7.95 -4.32 7.40
N GLN A 40 8.51 -4.21 6.19
CA GLN A 40 9.72 -3.40 5.98
C GLN A 40 9.47 -1.91 6.13
N LEU A 41 8.34 -1.43 5.62
CA LEU A 41 7.95 -0.03 5.81
C LEU A 41 7.81 0.30 7.30
N LYS A 42 7.33 -0.64 8.12
CA LYS A 42 7.29 -0.52 9.59
C LYS A 42 8.69 -0.56 10.21
N GLU A 43 9.56 -1.49 9.84
CA GLU A 43 10.93 -1.55 10.38
C GLU A 43 11.71 -0.26 10.07
N GLU A 44 11.51 0.32 8.89
CA GLU A 44 12.10 1.58 8.49
C GLU A 44 11.39 2.81 9.09
N ALA A 45 10.14 2.66 9.53
CA ALA A 45 9.37 3.71 10.20
C ALA A 45 9.99 4.14 11.53
N ALA A 46 10.77 3.27 12.18
CA ALA A 46 11.44 3.57 13.44
C ALA A 46 12.36 4.82 13.38
N ASN A 47 12.82 5.20 12.18
CA ASN A 47 13.74 6.32 11.97
C ASN A 47 13.15 7.47 11.15
N THR A 48 11.83 7.49 10.91
CA THR A 48 11.18 8.45 9.99
C THR A 48 9.85 8.96 10.51
N SER A 49 9.34 10.04 9.91
CA SER A 49 7.99 10.60 10.12
C SER A 49 6.89 9.74 9.47
N ALA A 50 6.94 8.42 9.70
CA ALA A 50 5.97 7.48 9.15
C ALA A 50 4.57 7.71 9.75
N PRO A 51 3.49 7.47 9.00
CA PRO A 51 2.14 7.54 9.56
C PRO A 51 1.93 6.54 10.70
N ALA A 52 1.14 6.92 11.71
CA ALA A 52 0.82 6.06 12.85
C ALA A 52 0.27 4.69 12.44
N CYS A 53 -0.53 4.64 11.36
CA CYS A 53 -1.09 3.39 10.84
C CYS A 53 -0.04 2.40 10.32
N VAL A 54 1.18 2.84 10.02
CA VAL A 54 2.31 1.97 9.66
C VAL A 54 3.08 1.58 10.91
N GLN A 55 3.33 2.54 11.81
CA GLN A 55 4.05 2.30 13.06
C GLN A 55 3.32 1.31 13.99
N GLU A 56 1.99 1.36 14.01
CA GLU A 56 1.14 0.54 14.88
C GLU A 56 0.88 -0.88 14.32
N LEU A 57 1.32 -1.19 13.08
CA LEU A 57 1.11 -2.51 12.47
C LEU A 57 1.70 -3.63 13.33
N TRP A 58 0.92 -4.66 13.63
CA TRP A 58 1.43 -5.85 14.30
C TRP A 58 1.69 -6.98 13.30
N PHE A 59 2.76 -7.73 13.52
CA PHE A 59 3.16 -8.86 12.69
C PHE A 59 3.43 -10.10 13.54
N ASP A 60 2.96 -11.24 13.04
CA ASP A 60 3.24 -12.56 13.56
C ASP A 60 4.60 -13.06 13.02
N SER A 61 5.44 -13.60 13.90
CA SER A 61 6.77 -14.12 13.58
C SER A 61 6.83 -15.62 13.34
N ASP A 62 5.75 -16.36 13.63
CA ASP A 62 5.77 -17.83 13.66
C ASP A 62 5.58 -18.47 12.27
N ASP A 63 5.46 -17.65 11.24
CA ASP A 63 5.17 -18.07 9.87
C ASP A 63 6.39 -17.92 8.94
N SER A 64 6.33 -18.55 7.76
CA SER A 64 7.40 -18.45 6.72
C SER A 64 7.69 -17.02 6.22
N TYR A 65 6.87 -16.05 6.62
CA TYR A 65 7.05 -14.62 6.45
C TYR A 65 6.19 -13.87 7.48
N HIS A 66 6.57 -12.64 7.82
CA HIS A 66 5.83 -11.82 8.79
C HIS A 66 4.42 -11.47 8.29
N LYS A 67 3.39 -12.09 8.85
CA LYS A 67 1.98 -11.83 8.49
C LYS A 67 1.36 -10.82 9.44
N SER A 68 0.48 -9.97 8.92
CA SER A 68 -0.25 -8.99 9.72
C SER A 68 -1.76 -9.14 9.50
N PRO A 69 -2.56 -9.42 10.54
CA PRO A 69 -4.02 -9.47 10.43
C PRO A 69 -4.62 -8.18 9.84
N ASP A 70 -4.03 -7.02 10.15
CA ASP A 70 -4.48 -5.72 9.65
C ASP A 70 -4.24 -5.57 8.15
N VAL A 71 -3.06 -5.98 7.67
CA VAL A 71 -2.76 -6.00 6.23
C VAL A 71 -3.72 -6.93 5.50
N ALA A 72 -3.98 -8.14 6.04
CA ALA A 72 -4.91 -9.09 5.42
C ALA A 72 -6.33 -8.52 5.33
N ARG A 73 -6.81 -7.85 6.38
CA ARG A 73 -8.12 -7.17 6.39
C ARG A 73 -8.19 -6.07 5.35
N VAL A 74 -7.14 -5.26 5.19
CA VAL A 74 -7.12 -4.19 4.18
C VAL A 74 -7.16 -4.76 2.77
N LEU A 75 -6.37 -5.79 2.46
CA LEU A 75 -6.40 -6.42 1.14
C LEU A 75 -7.77 -7.04 0.83
N LEU A 76 -8.40 -7.66 1.82
CA LEU A 76 -9.76 -8.18 1.68
C LEU A 76 -10.78 -7.05 1.47
N ALA A 77 -10.69 -5.97 2.24
CA ALA A 77 -11.57 -4.82 2.10
C ALA A 77 -11.41 -4.14 0.73
N LEU A 78 -10.17 -3.98 0.24
CA LEU A 78 -9.91 -3.35 -1.05
C LEU A 78 -10.39 -4.21 -2.23
N SER A 79 -10.26 -5.54 -2.13
CA SER A 79 -10.76 -6.46 -3.17
C SER A 79 -12.28 -6.58 -3.18
N THR A 80 -12.95 -6.45 -2.03
CA THR A 80 -14.41 -6.55 -1.93
C THR A 80 -15.14 -5.24 -2.22
N THR A 81 -14.54 -4.08 -1.90
CA THR A 81 -15.16 -2.76 -2.12
C THR A 81 -14.99 -2.22 -3.54
N GLY A 82 -14.33 -2.97 -4.44
CA GLY A 82 -14.15 -2.58 -5.85
C GLY A 82 -13.25 -1.37 -6.06
N VAL A 83 -12.54 -0.92 -5.02
CA VAL A 83 -11.53 0.15 -5.13
C VAL A 83 -10.37 -0.32 -6.00
N ILE A 84 -10.14 -1.62 -6.00
CA ILE A 84 -9.19 -2.28 -6.89
C ILE A 84 -9.96 -3.01 -7.99
N GLU A 85 -9.85 -2.53 -9.22
CA GLU A 85 -10.24 -3.25 -10.42
C GLU A 85 -9.27 -4.41 -10.65
N GLY A 86 -9.80 -5.63 -10.57
CA GLY A 86 -9.20 -6.83 -11.14
C GLY A 86 -10.14 -7.34 -12.24
N THR A 87 -9.61 -7.79 -13.37
CA THR A 87 -10.44 -8.49 -14.35
C THR A 87 -11.01 -9.75 -13.66
N ARG A 88 -12.34 -9.88 -13.65
CA ARG A 88 -13.13 -10.85 -12.88
C ARG A 88 -12.70 -12.33 -12.98
N GLN A 89 -11.80 -12.68 -13.88
CA GLN A 89 -11.28 -14.04 -14.01
C GLN A 89 -9.90 -14.25 -13.38
N ARG A 90 -9.11 -13.20 -13.11
CA ARG A 90 -7.78 -13.28 -12.48
C ARG A 90 -7.46 -11.94 -11.79
N TYR A 91 -7.59 -11.86 -10.47
CA TYR A 91 -7.12 -10.71 -9.67
C TYR A 91 -5.58 -10.65 -9.65
N GLU A 92 -4.96 -10.57 -10.81
CA GLU A 92 -3.50 -10.57 -10.96
C GLU A 92 -2.92 -9.23 -10.51
N GLU A 93 -3.53 -8.11 -10.88
CA GLU A 93 -3.02 -6.76 -10.59
C GLU A 93 -4.02 -5.91 -9.81
N CYS A 94 -3.51 -5.06 -8.93
CA CYS A 94 -4.28 -4.03 -8.27
C CYS A 94 -4.25 -2.73 -9.09
N ARG A 95 -5.40 -2.28 -9.60
CA ARG A 95 -5.54 -0.96 -10.21
C ARG A 95 -6.73 -0.20 -9.63
N LEU A 96 -6.57 1.09 -9.39
CA LEU A 96 -7.68 1.99 -9.07
C LEU A 96 -8.43 2.36 -10.34
N SER A 97 -9.76 2.44 -10.23
CA SER A 97 -10.59 3.05 -11.28
C SER A 97 -10.16 4.51 -11.55
N ALA A 98 -10.38 5.01 -12.76
CA ALA A 98 -10.01 6.38 -13.11
C ALA A 98 -10.61 7.44 -12.16
N VAL A 99 -11.84 7.21 -11.70
CA VAL A 99 -12.53 8.08 -10.74
C VAL A 99 -11.84 8.04 -9.37
N ALA A 100 -11.51 6.85 -8.88
CA ALA A 100 -10.83 6.69 -7.59
C ALA A 100 -9.41 7.28 -7.62
N ALA A 101 -8.67 7.07 -8.71
CA ALA A 101 -7.34 7.64 -8.91
C ALA A 101 -7.37 9.18 -8.95
N ALA A 102 -8.33 9.78 -9.67
CA ALA A 102 -8.49 11.24 -9.71
C ALA A 102 -8.88 11.83 -8.35
N ALA A 103 -9.74 11.15 -7.58
CA ALA A 103 -10.08 11.56 -6.23
C ALA A 103 -8.86 11.49 -5.29
N LEU A 104 -8.14 10.37 -5.29
CA LEU A 104 -6.92 10.18 -4.49
C LEU A 104 -5.83 11.18 -4.84
N GLN A 105 -5.65 11.52 -6.11
CA GLN A 105 -4.70 12.56 -6.52
C GLN A 105 -4.98 13.90 -5.83
N ARG A 106 -6.25 14.33 -5.77
CA ARG A 106 -6.62 15.59 -5.12
C ARG A 106 -6.35 15.56 -3.62
N TYR A 107 -6.65 14.44 -2.97
CA TYR A 107 -6.39 14.28 -1.53
C TYR A 107 -4.90 14.14 -1.22
N PHE A 108 -4.13 13.50 -2.09
CA PHE A 108 -2.69 13.33 -1.95
C PHE A 108 -1.96 14.68 -1.88
N TYR A 109 -2.35 15.65 -2.72
CA TYR A 109 -1.77 16.99 -2.67
C TYR A 109 -2.23 17.82 -1.47
N ALA A 110 -3.32 17.41 -0.79
CA ALA A 110 -3.79 18.02 0.45
C ALA A 110 -3.14 17.41 1.71
N LEU A 111 -2.38 16.32 1.59
CA LEU A 111 -1.59 15.76 2.69
C LEU A 111 -0.46 16.73 3.09
N ASP A 112 -0.04 16.66 4.35
CA ASP A 112 1.16 17.34 4.81
C ASP A 112 2.42 16.79 4.10
N ALA A 113 3.44 17.65 3.96
CA ALA A 113 4.65 17.30 3.24
C ALA A 113 5.37 16.04 3.79
N PRO A 114 5.54 15.87 5.12
CA PRO A 114 6.17 14.66 5.67
C PRO A 114 5.45 13.37 5.28
N THR A 115 4.11 13.35 5.39
CA THR A 115 3.31 12.18 5.03
C THR A 115 3.41 11.87 3.53
N ARG A 116 3.39 12.91 2.69
CA ARG A 116 3.53 12.77 1.25
C ARG A 116 4.90 12.24 0.85
N GLU A 117 5.97 12.82 1.39
CA GLU A 117 7.35 12.37 1.13
C GLU A 117 7.56 10.92 1.56
N TYR A 118 7.00 10.53 2.71
CA TYR A 118 7.03 9.15 3.16
C TYR A 118 6.32 8.21 2.18
N LEU A 119 5.12 8.57 1.69
CA LEU A 119 4.36 7.78 0.71
C LEU A 119 5.10 7.63 -0.62
N GLU A 120 5.69 8.71 -1.14
CA GLU A 120 6.48 8.68 -2.39
C GLU A 120 7.70 7.78 -2.23
N ALA A 121 8.41 7.92 -1.12
CA ALA A 121 9.56 7.09 -0.82
C ALA A 121 9.17 5.61 -0.62
N ALA A 122 8.01 5.34 -0.02
CA ALA A 122 7.46 3.99 0.12
C ALA A 122 7.09 3.40 -1.25
N ALA A 123 6.48 4.17 -2.14
CA ALA A 123 6.13 3.74 -3.49
C ALA A 123 7.36 3.38 -4.33
N VAL A 124 8.41 4.21 -4.31
CA VAL A 124 9.68 3.94 -5.02
C VAL A 124 10.30 2.62 -4.56
N ARG A 125 10.32 2.35 -3.25
CA ARG A 125 10.83 1.09 -2.70
C ARG A 125 9.97 -0.10 -3.12
N THR A 126 8.65 0.07 -3.04
CA THR A 126 7.68 -0.94 -3.44
C THR A 126 7.88 -1.38 -4.87
N ARG A 127 8.07 -0.42 -5.78
CA ARG A 127 8.34 -0.69 -7.19
C ARG A 127 9.60 -1.54 -7.37
N LYS A 128 10.73 -1.13 -6.78
CA LYS A 128 11.99 -1.88 -6.88
C LYS A 128 11.85 -3.35 -6.46
N ARG A 129 11.01 -3.63 -5.48
CA ARG A 129 10.75 -5.00 -5.01
C ARG A 129 9.86 -5.79 -5.95
N ILE A 130 8.81 -5.17 -6.48
CA ILE A 130 7.96 -5.79 -7.49
C ILE A 130 8.80 -6.16 -8.72
N GLU A 131 9.68 -5.26 -9.18
CA GLU A 131 10.61 -5.51 -10.29
C GLU A 131 11.56 -6.67 -9.98
N ALA A 132 12.18 -6.68 -8.80
CA ALA A 132 13.06 -7.76 -8.37
C ALA A 132 12.33 -9.12 -8.30
N ALA A 133 11.10 -9.14 -7.79
CA ALA A 133 10.28 -10.36 -7.71
C ALA A 133 9.81 -10.87 -9.07
N SER A 134 9.67 -9.99 -10.08
CA SER A 134 9.25 -10.35 -11.44
C SER A 134 10.37 -10.92 -12.31
N THR A 135 11.62 -10.88 -11.83
CA THR A 135 12.82 -11.33 -12.57
C THR A 135 13.29 -12.73 -12.14
N THR A 136 12.55 -13.38 -11.23
CA THR A 136 12.86 -14.71 -10.67
C THR A 136 11.80 -15.72 -11.10
#